data_AF-A0A376NUN2-F1
#
_entry.id   AF-A0A376NUN2-F1
#
_cell.length_a   1.000
_cell.length_b   1.000
_cell.length_c   1.000
_cell.angle_alpha   90.00
_cell.angle_beta   90.00
_cell.angle_gamma   90.00
#
_symmetry.space_group_name_H-M   'P 1'
#
loop_
_entity.id
_entity.type
_entity.pdbx_description
1 polymer ?
#
loop_
_entity_poly.entity_id
_entity_poly.type
_entity_poly.pdbx_seq_one_letter_code
_entity_poly.pdbx_strand_id
1 'polypeptide(L)' 'MGDIMRPIPFEELLTRIFDEYQQQRSIFGIPEQQFYSPVKGKTVSVFGEPVPLPSALPLARTRSSRKILSLPG' A
#
# COMPACT_ATOMS: atom_id res chain seq x y z
N MET A 1 23.86 3.77 25.51
CA MET A 1 23.72 4.83 24.48
C MET A 1 22.25 4.90 24.15
N GLY A 2 21.54 5.90 24.66
CA GLY A 2 20.14 6.11 24.33
C GLY A 2 20.08 7.09 23.17
N ASP A 3 19.90 6.61 21.95
CA ASP A 3 19.53 7.49 20.85
C ASP A 3 18.15 8.07 21.17
N ILE A 4 18.14 9.36 21.49
CA ILE A 4 16.91 10.10 21.69
C ILE A 4 16.39 10.44 20.30
N MET A 5 15.26 9.86 19.91
CA MET A 5 14.56 10.26 18.69
C MET A 5 14.09 11.71 18.85
N ARG A 6 14.78 12.64 18.20
CA ARG A 6 14.38 14.05 18.13
C ARG A 6 13.43 14.24 16.95
N PRO A 7 12.33 14.98 17.13
CA PRO A 7 11.44 15.31 16.02
C PRO A 7 12.22 16.11 14.98
N ILE A 8 12.10 15.71 13.72
CA ILE A 8 12.63 16.45 12.58
C ILE A 8 11.58 17.50 12.19
N PRO A 9 11.94 18.79 12.06
CA PRO A 9 11.04 19.81 11.52
C PRO A 9 10.46 19.39 10.17
N PHE A 10 9.20 19.72 9.92
CA PHE A 10 8.51 19.30 8.69
C PHE A 10 9.22 19.76 7.41
N GLU A 11 9.72 20.99 7.39
CA GLU A 11 10.47 21.54 6.26
C GLU A 11 11.77 20.78 5.99
N GLU A 12 12.48 20.40 7.05
CA GLU A 12 13.69 19.60 6.95
C GLU A 12 13.37 18.19 6.44
N LEU A 13 12.27 17.60 6.89
CA LEU A 13 11.79 16.32 6.41
C LEU A 13 11.44 16.36 4.92
N LEU A 14 10.74 17.40 4.45
CA LEU A 14 10.46 17.59 3.03
C LEU A 14 11.73 17.71 2.21
N THR A 15 12.67 18.55 2.66
CA THR A 15 13.95 18.75 1.98
C THR A 15 14.71 17.43 1.84
N ARG A 16 14.81 16.66 2.93
CA ARG A 16 15.46 15.34 2.91
C ARG A 16 14.79 14.36 1.95
N ILE A 17 13.45 14.33 1.90
CA ILE A 17 12.71 13.46 0.98
C ILE A 17 13.04 13.80 -0.48
N PHE A 18 13.03 15.09 -0.83
CA PHE A 18 13.32 15.52 -2.21
C PHE A 18 14.77 15.28 -2.59
N ASP A 19 15.72 15.56 -1.69
CA ASP A 19 17.14 15.32 -1.92
C ASP A 19 17.42 13.82 -2.14
N GLU A 20 16.84 12.97 -1.30
CA GLU A 20 16.96 11.51 -1.42
C GLU A 20 16.40 11.02 -2.76
N TYR A 21 15.21 11.48 -3.13
CA TYR A 21 14.58 11.07 -4.38
C TYR A 21 15.38 11.53 -5.60
N GLN A 22 15.96 12.74 -5.58
CA GLN A 22 16.80 13.24 -6.68
C GLN A 22 18.10 12.44 -6.84
N GLN A 23 18.76 12.09 -5.74
CA GLN A 23 20.07 11.43 -5.77
C GLN A 23 19.98 9.92 -5.98
N GLN A 24 19.04 9.27 -5.31
CA GLN A 24 18.98 7.81 -5.18
C GLN A 24 17.74 7.19 -5.84
N ARG A 25 16.79 8.03 -6.26
CA ARG A 25 15.44 7.57 -6.68
C ARG A 25 14.80 6.73 -5.60
N SER A 26 14.95 7.14 -4.34
CA SER A 26 14.32 6.51 -3.18
C SER A 26 13.69 7.55 -2.26
N ILE A 27 12.72 7.11 -1.47
CA ILE A 27 12.14 7.90 -0.38
C ILE A 27 12.15 7.02 0.87
N PHE A 28 12.75 7.48 1.96
CA PHE A 28 12.93 6.71 3.21
C PHE A 28 13.63 5.35 3.00
N GLY A 29 14.58 5.29 2.06
CA GLY A 29 15.30 4.07 1.68
C GLY A 29 14.48 3.10 0.83
N ILE A 30 13.25 3.45 0.46
CA ILE A 30 12.41 2.67 -0.44
C ILE A 30 12.69 3.12 -1.87
N PRO A 31 13.28 2.26 -2.73
CA PRO A 31 13.58 2.64 -4.10
C PRO A 31 12.30 2.77 -4.93
N GLU A 32 12.32 3.63 -5.94
CA GLU A 32 11.18 3.99 -6.79
C GLU A 32 10.50 2.79 -7.45
N GLN A 33 11.25 1.72 -7.74
CA GLN A 33 10.70 0.49 -8.32
C GLN A 33 9.73 -0.24 -7.37
N GLN A 34 9.79 0.05 -6.07
CA GLN A 34 8.87 -0.47 -5.05
C GLN A 34 7.70 0.48 -4.77
N PHE A 35 7.66 1.65 -5.40
CA PHE A 35 6.55 2.57 -5.23
C PHE A 35 5.28 1.97 -5.78
N TYR A 36 4.22 2.17 -5.00
CA TYR A 36 2.91 1.72 -5.40
C TYR A 36 2.44 2.48 -6.64
N SER A 37 2.27 1.77 -7.75
CA SER A 37 1.61 2.26 -8.95
C SER A 37 0.25 1.59 -9.09
N PRO A 38 -0.86 2.34 -9.14
CA PRO A 38 -2.18 1.75 -9.31
C PRO A 38 -2.26 1.02 -10.64
N VAL A 39 -2.53 -0.28 -10.60
CA VAL A 39 -2.75 -1.08 -11.81
C VAL A 39 -4.21 -0.94 -12.23
N LYS A 40 -4.45 -0.47 -13.46
CA LYS A 40 -5.79 -0.36 -14.03
C LYS A 40 -6.51 -1.71 -13.94
N GLY A 41 -7.71 -1.73 -13.36
CA GLY A 41 -8.59 -2.91 -13.31
C GLY A 41 -8.54 -3.78 -12.04
N LYS A 42 -7.75 -3.41 -11.02
CA LYS A 42 -7.76 -4.07 -9.70
C LYS A 42 -8.16 -3.07 -8.61
N THR A 43 -9.47 -2.96 -8.35
CA THR A 43 -10.03 -2.14 -7.27
C THR A 43 -10.77 -3.02 -6.25
N VAL A 44 -10.66 -2.66 -4.97
CA VAL A 44 -11.45 -3.23 -3.87
C VAL A 44 -12.26 -2.09 -3.27
N SER A 45 -13.51 -2.36 -2.94
CA SER A 45 -14.34 -1.38 -2.24
C SER A 45 -13.96 -1.37 -0.76
N VAL A 46 -13.41 -0.25 -0.30
CA VAL A 46 -13.12 0.00 1.12
C VAL A 46 -14.12 1.05 1.59
N PHE A 47 -15.01 0.69 2.53
CA PHE A 47 -16.12 1.53 3.00
C PHE A 47 -17.07 2.04 1.89
N GLY A 48 -17.25 1.27 0.82
CA GLY A 48 -18.09 1.67 -0.32
C GLY A 48 -17.32 2.40 -1.42
N GLU A 49 -16.13 2.91 -1.14
CA GLU A 49 -15.31 3.64 -2.10
C GLU A 49 -14.36 2.71 -2.86
N PRO A 50 -14.26 2.81 -4.20
CA PRO A 50 -13.36 1.99 -4.98
C PRO A 50 -11.90 2.43 -4.77
N VAL A 51 -11.12 1.63 -4.04
CA VAL A 51 -9.70 1.87 -3.80
C VAL A 51 -8.85 0.93 -4.67
N PRO A 52 -7.87 1.45 -5.44
CA PRO A 52 -6.92 0.62 -6.18
C PRO A 52 -6.13 -0.30 -5.23
N LEU A 53 -6.05 -1.61 -5.52
CA LEU A 53 -5.31 -2.53 -4.65
C LEU A 53 -3.79 -2.38 -4.82
N PRO A 54 -3.04 -2.36 -3.71
CA PRO A 54 -1.61 -2.65 -3.74
C PRO A 54 -1.38 -3.98 -4.46
N SER A 55 -0.52 -3.96 -5.48
CA SER A 55 -0.14 -5.17 -6.22
C SER A 55 0.52 -6.23 -5.33
N ALA A 56 1.02 -5.85 -4.15
CA ALA A 56 1.66 -6.71 -3.17
C ALA A 56 0.69 -7.53 -2.29
N LEU A 57 -0.61 -7.23 -2.28
CA LEU A 57 -1.57 -7.99 -1.47
C LEU A 57 -2.17 -9.14 -2.28
N PRO A 58 -1.95 -10.42 -1.89
CA PRO A 58 -2.72 -11.52 -2.44
C PRO A 58 -4.16 -11.38 -1.92
N LEU A 59 -5.04 -10.84 -2.77
CA LEU A 59 -6.47 -10.86 -2.48
C LEU A 59 -6.92 -12.32 -2.53
N ALA A 60 -7.05 -12.95 -1.36
CA ALA A 60 -7.69 -14.24 -1.20
C ALA A 60 -9.11 -14.09 -1.77
N ARG A 61 -9.33 -14.66 -2.97
CA ARG A 61 -10.66 -14.83 -3.55
C ARG A 61 -11.46 -15.67 -2.55
N THR A 62 -12.28 -15.04 -1.73
CA THR A 62 -13.32 -15.76 -1.00
C THR A 62 -14.33 -16.22 -2.05
N ARG A 63 -14.20 -17.49 -2.44
CA ARG A 63 -15.17 -18.17 -3.29
C ARG A 63 -16.46 -18.26 -2.47
N SER A 64 -17.41 -17.37 -2.76
CA SER A 64 -18.77 -17.44 -2.23
C SER A 64 -19.44 -18.70 -2.76
N SER A 65 -19.27 -19.81 -2.04
CA SER A 65 -20.06 -21.03 -2.24
C SER A 65 -21.35 -20.89 -1.44
N ARG A 66 -22.34 -20.17 -1.98
CA ARG A 66 -23.75 -20.43 -1.63
C ARG A 66 -24.29 -21.48 -2.61
N LYS A 67 -23.97 -22.76 -2.36
CA LYS A 67 -24.84 -23.86 -2.78
C LYS A 67 -25.74 -24.17 -1.59
N ILE A 68 -26.94 -23.59 -1.63
CA ILE A 68 -28.03 -23.89 -0.70
C ILE A 68 -28.42 -25.35 -0.89
N LEU A 69 -28.60 -26.04 0.24
CA LEU A 69 -29.00 -27.42 0.37
C LEU A 69 -30.31 -27.70 -0.37
N SER A 70 -30.29 -28.61 -1.35
CA SER A 70 -31.47 -29.39 -1.73
C SER A 70 -31.31 -30.77 -1.12
N LEU A 71 -32.04 -31.03 -0.02
CA LEU A 71 -32.21 -32.36 0.57
C LEU A 71 -33.15 -33.19 -0.31
N PRO A 72 -32.89 -34.48 -0.56
CA PRO A 72 -33.88 -35.42 -1.05
C PRO A 72 -34.52 -36.17 0.14
N GLY A 73 -35.86 -36.23 0.15
CA GLY A 73 -36.67 -36.99 1.09
C GLY A 73 -38.13 -36.88 0.69
#